data_AF-A0A841SVR5-F1
#
_entry.id   AF-A0A841SVR5-F1
#
_cell.length_a   1.000
_cell.length_b   1.000
_cell.length_c   1.000
_cell.angle_alpha   90.00
_cell.angle_beta   90.00
_cell.angle_gamma   90.00
#
_symmetry.space_group_name_H-M   'P 1'
#
loop_
_entity.id
_entity.type
_entity.pdbx_description
1 polymer ?
#
loop_
_entity_poly.entity_id
_entity_poly.type
_entity_poly.pdbx_seq_one_letter_code
_entity_poly.pdbx_strand_id
1 'polypeptide(L)'
;MKKKRIKKIITWVVIVCVLGAAGGAGYWYFTKDDAVAAAQTFQQSRVTKGTITQGVSGSGSVAVSETEDAIVAEAGTVSAVNVEEGDVVKKGDVLATFEGEDVTLSLNKAKLSLQQQQMTLEQAQTKWKNLKISGGTEEEIASAEMSIKSAQLNIEQTQLEIQDYEEKAEAPDPIVAPIDGTVTNVDIKAGDEVQARLAAFTLVNYDKLEVTISADELDITKLKVGQEADVSIEALDGQEITGTVTEISKDGTSSNGVATFPVIVSLNEIENVLPGMSADVTVIIEQKTDALIVPVDAVESMGGRYFVRVPNDGMSSSSGGTTSAGSGTSSEGDGAMPSGAPADGAMPSGAPADGAMPSGAPADGAMPSGAPADGAMPSGAPADGATSSDAPQGGQSGQSGQSSQSGTRGQGGFGGQSGGRQGGMAAMMNQSNGEFKMQEITVGITTDSQVEVLTGLSEGDTVLIPVVVSSSSTTTQMGGMMGGMGGMGGFGGTGGGFPGGGAGGFSGGGGAGGGTTRASFGGGGGR
;
A
#
# COMPACT_ATOMS: atom_id res chain seq x y z
N MET A 1 38.64 -35.96 94.36
CA MET A 1 37.48 -35.82 93.43
C MET A 1 37.83 -35.69 91.92
N LYS A 2 39.03 -36.07 91.43
CA LYS A 2 39.43 -35.75 90.04
C LYS A 2 38.95 -36.75 88.94
N LYS A 3 38.79 -38.05 89.22
CA LYS A 3 38.44 -39.07 88.20
C LYS A 3 37.00 -38.99 87.64
N LYS A 4 36.01 -38.41 88.35
CA LYS A 4 34.62 -38.30 87.87
C LYS A 4 34.38 -37.17 86.84
N ARG A 5 35.24 -36.15 86.77
CA ARG A 5 35.09 -35.04 85.80
C ARG A 5 35.58 -35.40 84.40
N ILE A 6 36.67 -36.15 84.29
CA ILE A 6 37.25 -36.58 83.00
C ILE A 6 36.25 -37.44 82.18
N LYS A 7 35.56 -38.40 82.82
CA LYS A 7 34.54 -39.22 82.12
C LYS A 7 33.42 -38.35 81.52
N LYS A 8 32.96 -37.30 82.20
CA LYS A 8 31.91 -36.40 81.68
C LYS A 8 32.39 -35.58 80.47
N ILE A 9 33.65 -35.15 80.45
CA ILE A 9 34.22 -34.40 79.33
C ILE A 9 34.32 -35.30 78.09
N ILE A 10 34.80 -36.55 78.24
CA ILE A 10 34.89 -37.52 77.14
C ILE A 10 33.49 -37.82 76.56
N THR A 11 32.47 -38.01 77.40
CA THR A 11 31.09 -38.21 76.92
C THR A 11 30.58 -37.01 76.13
N TRP A 12 30.85 -35.77 76.57
CA TRP A 12 30.46 -34.56 75.83
C TRP A 12 31.18 -34.40 74.49
N VAL A 13 32.48 -34.69 74.43
CA VAL A 13 33.24 -34.63 73.16
C VAL A 13 32.71 -35.65 72.15
N VAL A 14 32.40 -36.88 72.58
CA VAL A 14 31.81 -37.91 71.70
C VAL A 14 30.43 -37.48 71.19
N ILE A 15 29.58 -36.90 72.03
CA ILE A 15 28.26 -36.38 71.61
C ILE A 15 28.41 -35.26 70.58
N VAL A 16 29.35 -34.33 70.76
CA VAL A 16 29.60 -33.24 69.80
C VAL A 16 30.15 -33.79 68.47
N CYS A 17 31.04 -34.77 68.47
CA CYS A 17 31.52 -35.42 67.24
C CYS A 17 30.39 -36.17 66.50
N VAL A 18 29.50 -36.86 67.21
CA VAL A 18 28.35 -37.55 66.60
C VAL A 18 27.34 -36.55 66.03
N LEU A 19 27.05 -35.45 66.72
CA LEU A 19 26.18 -34.39 66.21
C LEU A 19 26.80 -33.65 65.02
N GLY A 20 28.12 -33.42 65.02
CA GLY A 20 28.84 -32.86 63.88
C GLY A 20 28.84 -33.77 62.66
N ALA A 21 29.01 -35.08 62.86
CA ALA A 21 28.92 -36.07 61.79
C ALA A 21 27.49 -36.21 61.25
N ALA A 22 26.47 -36.21 62.11
CA ALA A 22 25.06 -36.24 61.71
C ALA A 22 24.64 -34.95 61.00
N GLY A 23 25.11 -33.78 61.45
CA GLY A 23 24.89 -32.50 60.78
C GLY A 23 25.61 -32.40 59.43
N GLY A 24 26.84 -32.91 59.32
CA GLY A 24 27.58 -32.97 58.07
C GLY A 24 26.97 -33.95 57.06
N ALA A 25 26.55 -35.14 57.51
CA ALA A 25 25.83 -36.10 56.69
C ALA A 25 24.45 -35.59 56.28
N GLY A 26 23.72 -34.94 57.20
CA GLY A 26 22.43 -34.30 56.92
C GLY A 26 22.57 -33.17 55.90
N TYR A 27 23.58 -32.31 56.02
CA TYR A 27 23.87 -31.26 55.05
C TYR A 27 24.30 -31.83 53.69
N TRP A 28 25.11 -32.89 53.66
CA TRP A 28 25.51 -33.55 52.41
C TRP A 28 24.38 -34.36 51.76
N TYR A 29 23.36 -34.76 52.52
CA TYR A 29 22.16 -35.41 51.99
C TYR A 29 21.16 -34.38 51.46
N PHE A 30 20.90 -33.30 52.21
CA PHE A 30 19.99 -32.20 51.81
C PHE A 30 20.56 -31.23 50.75
N THR A 31 21.87 -31.21 50.51
CA THR A 31 22.47 -30.48 49.37
C THR A 31 22.67 -31.38 48.14
N LYS A 32 22.07 -32.57 48.14
CA LYS A 32 22.16 -33.58 47.08
C LYS A 32 20.80 -34.00 46.54
N ASP A 33 19.81 -33.11 46.66
CA ASP A 33 18.57 -33.18 45.90
C ASP A 33 18.77 -32.46 44.55
N ASP A 34 19.05 -33.27 43.54
CA ASP A 34 18.67 -33.08 42.14
C ASP A 34 18.81 -31.68 41.53
N ALA A 35 20.05 -31.37 41.14
CA ALA A 35 20.25 -30.75 39.84
C ALA A 35 19.84 -31.77 38.75
N VAL A 36 18.53 -31.92 38.51
CA VAL A 36 18.04 -32.54 37.27
C VAL A 36 18.58 -31.67 36.14
N ALA A 37 19.63 -32.14 35.48
CA ALA A 37 20.04 -31.58 34.21
C ALA A 37 18.80 -31.65 33.31
N ALA A 38 18.25 -30.50 32.93
CA ALA A 38 17.06 -30.44 32.10
C ALA A 38 17.36 -31.23 30.82
N ALA A 39 16.74 -32.41 30.69
CA ALA A 39 16.91 -33.25 29.53
C ALA A 39 16.39 -32.47 28.33
N GLN A 40 17.31 -31.96 27.50
CA GLN A 40 16.95 -31.23 26.30
C GLN A 40 16.29 -32.21 25.35
N THR A 41 14.97 -32.14 25.25
CA THR A 41 14.23 -32.95 24.30
C THR A 41 14.50 -32.40 22.90
N PHE A 42 15.05 -33.26 22.04
CA PHE A 42 15.29 -32.92 20.65
C PHE A 42 14.12 -33.41 19.79
N GLN A 43 13.58 -32.54 18.93
CA GLN A 43 12.75 -32.98 17.81
C GLN A 43 13.65 -33.49 16.70
N GLN A 44 13.29 -34.62 16.10
CA GLN A 44 13.99 -35.17 14.94
C GLN A 44 13.30 -34.68 13.67
N SER A 45 14.05 -34.00 12.80
CA SER A 45 13.63 -33.75 11.42
C SER A 45 14.50 -34.57 10.47
N ARG A 46 13.97 -34.88 9.28
CA ARG A 46 14.73 -35.54 8.21
C ARG A 46 15.10 -34.51 7.14
N VAL A 47 16.31 -34.61 6.62
CA VAL A 47 16.70 -33.91 5.40
C VAL A 47 15.89 -34.51 4.25
N THR A 48 15.08 -33.69 3.59
CA THR A 48 14.30 -34.09 2.41
C THR A 48 14.75 -33.28 1.20
N LYS A 49 14.47 -33.78 0.00
CA LYS A 49 14.47 -32.92 -1.19
C LYS A 49 13.13 -32.20 -1.32
N GLY A 50 13.18 -30.94 -1.73
CA GLY A 50 12.00 -30.14 -2.03
C GLY A 50 12.36 -28.95 -2.91
N THR A 51 11.33 -28.18 -3.28
CA THR A 51 11.54 -26.85 -3.84
C THR A 51 11.70 -25.87 -2.69
N ILE A 52 12.75 -25.05 -2.73
CA ILE A 52 12.92 -23.91 -1.84
C ILE A 52 12.77 -22.63 -2.66
N THR A 53 11.90 -21.73 -2.19
CA THR A 53 11.61 -20.43 -2.81
C THR A 53 11.94 -19.35 -1.78
N GLN A 54 12.91 -18.49 -2.08
CA GLN A 54 13.10 -17.24 -1.37
C GLN A 54 12.34 -16.15 -2.12
N GLY A 55 11.42 -15.49 -1.43
CA GLY A 55 10.65 -14.38 -1.96
C GLY A 55 10.47 -13.26 -0.95
N VAL A 56 9.88 -12.16 -1.41
CA VAL A 56 9.48 -11.02 -0.58
C VAL A 56 7.97 -10.94 -0.62
N SER A 57 7.35 -11.16 0.54
CA SER A 57 5.90 -11.04 0.71
C SER A 57 5.51 -9.60 1.03
N GLY A 58 4.44 -9.11 0.41
CA GLY A 58 3.77 -7.87 0.79
C GLY A 58 2.28 -7.95 0.50
N SER A 59 1.48 -7.25 1.30
CA SER A 59 0.04 -7.12 1.07
C SER A 59 -0.27 -5.82 0.34
N GLY A 60 -1.33 -5.85 -0.47
CA GLY A 60 -1.81 -4.71 -1.25
C GLY A 60 -3.29 -4.84 -1.61
N SER A 61 -3.78 -3.91 -2.41
CA SER A 61 -5.10 -3.98 -3.03
C SER A 61 -4.97 -4.03 -4.56
N VAL A 62 -5.81 -4.83 -5.20
CA VAL A 62 -5.93 -4.85 -6.67
C VAL A 62 -6.42 -3.49 -7.17
N ALA A 63 -5.76 -2.95 -8.17
CA ALA A 63 -6.12 -1.74 -8.91
C ALA A 63 -6.13 -2.02 -10.41
N VAL A 64 -6.66 -1.07 -11.20
CA VAL A 64 -6.59 -1.11 -12.66
C VAL A 64 -5.41 -0.26 -13.11
N SER A 65 -4.55 -0.80 -13.97
CA SER A 65 -3.35 -0.08 -14.43
C SER A 65 -3.64 0.94 -15.54
N GLU A 66 -4.76 0.79 -16.26
CA GLU A 66 -5.19 1.66 -17.35
C GLU A 66 -6.58 2.24 -17.07
N THR A 67 -6.60 3.53 -16.72
CA THR A 67 -7.79 4.37 -16.60
C THR A 67 -7.50 5.69 -17.32
N GLU A 68 -8.39 6.10 -18.23
CA GLU A 68 -8.23 7.30 -19.05
C GLU A 68 -9.57 8.03 -19.20
N ASP A 69 -9.54 9.35 -19.14
CA ASP A 69 -10.73 10.19 -19.32
C ASP A 69 -10.88 10.62 -20.80
N ALA A 70 -12.05 10.38 -21.38
CA ALA A 70 -12.41 10.95 -22.67
C ALA A 70 -12.83 12.41 -22.48
N ILE A 71 -11.95 13.33 -22.86
CA ILE A 71 -12.15 14.77 -22.69
C ILE A 71 -12.82 15.42 -23.91
N VAL A 72 -13.64 16.44 -23.64
CA VAL A 72 -14.17 17.38 -24.62
C VAL A 72 -13.01 18.21 -25.20
N ALA A 73 -12.75 18.09 -26.50
CA ALA A 73 -11.67 18.83 -27.16
C ALA A 73 -12.02 20.32 -27.36
N GLU A 74 -13.26 20.60 -27.78
CA GLU A 74 -13.79 21.92 -28.12
C GLU A 74 -15.17 22.12 -27.46
N ALA A 75 -15.52 23.36 -27.11
CA ALA A 75 -16.80 23.67 -26.49
C ALA A 75 -17.95 23.55 -27.51
N GLY A 76 -19.12 23.06 -27.06
CA GLY A 76 -20.28 22.87 -27.94
C GLY A 76 -21.47 22.24 -27.23
N THR A 77 -22.56 22.07 -27.97
CA THR A 77 -23.78 21.41 -27.48
C THR A 77 -23.76 19.94 -27.86
N VAL A 78 -23.99 19.05 -26.89
CA VAL A 78 -24.03 17.60 -27.12
C VAL A 78 -25.31 17.22 -27.87
N SER A 79 -25.20 16.67 -29.08
CA SER A 79 -26.36 16.17 -29.85
C SER A 79 -26.85 14.83 -29.31
N ALA A 80 -25.91 13.91 -29.09
CA ALA A 80 -26.19 12.55 -28.67
C ALA A 80 -25.03 11.99 -27.84
N VAL A 81 -25.38 11.16 -26.86
CA VAL A 81 -24.49 10.26 -26.14
C VAL A 81 -24.87 8.84 -26.59
N ASN A 82 -23.89 8.08 -27.08
CA ASN A 82 -24.10 6.80 -27.75
C ASN A 82 -23.83 5.58 -26.85
N VAL A 83 -23.43 5.81 -25.60
CA VAL A 83 -22.98 4.80 -24.63
C VAL A 83 -23.55 5.10 -23.25
N GLU A 84 -23.79 4.07 -22.45
CA GLU A 84 -24.23 4.16 -21.06
C GLU A 84 -23.14 3.65 -20.09
N GLU A 85 -23.30 3.92 -18.80
CA GLU A 85 -22.39 3.39 -17.77
C GLU A 85 -22.45 1.85 -17.73
N GLY A 86 -21.29 1.21 -17.81
CA GLY A 86 -21.15 -0.24 -17.94
C GLY A 86 -20.99 -0.76 -19.38
N ASP A 87 -21.12 0.08 -20.41
CA ASP A 87 -20.86 -0.33 -21.79
C ASP A 87 -19.37 -0.58 -22.04
N VAL A 88 -19.06 -1.64 -22.80
CA VAL A 88 -17.71 -2.00 -23.24
C VAL A 88 -17.46 -1.39 -24.62
N VAL A 89 -16.41 -0.57 -24.72
CA VAL A 89 -16.05 0.19 -25.92
C VAL A 89 -14.61 -0.08 -26.34
N LYS A 90 -14.31 0.15 -27.61
CA LYS A 90 -12.96 0.04 -28.17
C LYS A 90 -12.38 1.42 -28.44
N LYS A 91 -11.04 1.49 -28.45
CA LYS A 91 -10.30 2.70 -28.78
C LYS A 91 -10.73 3.25 -30.15
N GLY A 92 -11.20 4.49 -30.15
CA GLY A 92 -11.72 5.18 -31.34
C GLY A 92 -13.23 5.04 -31.56
N ASP A 93 -13.96 4.27 -30.76
CA ASP A 93 -15.43 4.24 -30.79
C ASP A 93 -16.01 5.61 -30.37
N VAL A 94 -17.09 6.04 -31.02
CA VAL A 94 -17.70 7.36 -30.83
C VAL A 94 -18.66 7.35 -29.64
N LEU A 95 -18.25 7.97 -28.54
CA LEU A 95 -18.99 8.04 -27.28
C LEU A 95 -20.07 9.12 -27.29
N ALA A 96 -19.77 10.29 -27.88
CA ALA A 96 -20.72 11.39 -28.03
C ALA A 96 -20.44 12.22 -29.30
N THR A 97 -21.49 12.85 -29.81
CA THR A 97 -21.44 13.75 -30.98
C THR A 97 -22.04 15.10 -30.65
N PHE A 98 -21.53 16.17 -31.27
CA PHE A 98 -21.97 17.55 -31.05
C PHE A 98 -22.91 18.07 -32.14
N GLU A 99 -23.59 19.18 -31.85
CA GLU A 99 -24.35 19.99 -32.82
C GLU A 99 -23.53 21.21 -33.24
N GLY A 100 -23.60 21.58 -34.52
CA GLY A 100 -23.15 22.89 -34.99
C GLY A 100 -24.18 23.97 -34.67
N GLU A 101 -23.76 25.24 -34.61
CA GLU A 101 -24.67 26.37 -34.33
C GLU A 101 -25.67 26.60 -35.49
N ASP A 102 -26.94 26.91 -35.19
CA ASP A 102 -27.89 27.39 -36.20
C ASP A 102 -27.59 28.85 -36.60
N VAL A 103 -26.57 29.00 -37.45
CA VAL A 103 -26.19 30.26 -38.08
C VAL A 103 -27.02 30.59 -39.33
N THR A 104 -28.03 29.78 -39.69
CA THR A 104 -28.70 29.83 -41.00
C THR A 104 -29.18 31.25 -41.36
N LEU A 105 -29.74 31.98 -40.40
CA LEU A 105 -30.21 33.34 -40.62
C LEU A 105 -29.05 34.35 -40.81
N SER A 106 -27.96 34.19 -40.07
CA SER A 106 -26.78 35.06 -40.12
C SER A 106 -26.00 34.85 -41.41
N LEU A 107 -25.76 33.60 -41.79
CA LEU A 107 -25.15 33.19 -43.05
C LEU A 107 -25.90 33.76 -44.27
N ASN A 108 -27.23 33.69 -44.26
CA ASN A 108 -28.06 34.27 -45.32
C ASN A 108 -27.95 35.81 -45.41
N LYS A 109 -27.87 36.52 -44.26
CA LYS A 109 -27.64 37.98 -44.24
C LYS A 109 -26.26 38.35 -44.77
N ALA A 110 -25.22 37.62 -44.36
CA ALA A 110 -23.85 37.84 -44.84
C ALA A 110 -23.74 37.60 -46.36
N LYS A 111 -24.36 36.54 -46.88
CA LYS A 111 -24.42 36.26 -48.32
C LYS A 111 -25.17 37.33 -49.13
N LEU A 112 -26.25 37.91 -48.58
CA LEU A 112 -26.92 39.08 -49.18
C LEU A 112 -26.05 40.35 -49.12
N SER A 113 -25.30 40.57 -48.03
CA SER A 113 -24.33 41.68 -47.91
C SER A 113 -23.22 41.57 -48.96
N LEU A 114 -22.65 40.37 -49.13
CA LEU A 114 -21.65 40.07 -50.15
C LEU A 114 -22.16 40.41 -51.55
N GLN A 115 -23.40 40.03 -51.89
CA GLN A 115 -24.02 40.36 -53.17
C GLN A 115 -24.16 41.89 -53.38
N GLN A 116 -24.52 42.64 -52.33
CA GLN A 116 -24.59 44.10 -52.37
C GLN A 116 -23.21 44.76 -52.57
N GLN A 117 -22.17 44.22 -51.94
CA GLN A 117 -20.79 44.69 -52.12
C GLN A 117 -20.24 44.36 -53.52
N GLN A 118 -20.57 43.19 -54.08
CA GLN A 118 -20.22 42.81 -55.45
C GLN A 118 -20.83 43.77 -56.48
N MET A 119 -22.12 44.15 -56.33
CA MET A 119 -22.73 45.20 -57.16
C MET A 119 -22.03 46.56 -57.01
N THR A 120 -21.53 46.87 -55.80
CA THR A 120 -20.78 48.11 -55.53
C THR A 120 -19.40 48.09 -56.21
N LEU A 121 -18.71 46.95 -56.20
CA LEU A 121 -17.46 46.72 -56.92
C LEU A 121 -17.67 46.87 -58.45
N GLU A 122 -18.72 46.27 -59.01
CA GLU A 122 -19.06 46.38 -60.43
C GLU A 122 -19.33 47.84 -60.85
N GLN A 123 -20.03 48.62 -60.01
CA GLN A 123 -20.24 50.04 -60.23
C GLN A 123 -18.92 50.84 -60.20
N ALA A 124 -18.04 50.55 -59.24
CA ALA A 124 -16.72 51.19 -59.14
C ALA A 124 -15.82 50.86 -60.35
N GLN A 125 -15.81 49.59 -60.78
CA GLN A 125 -15.11 49.13 -61.99
C GLN A 125 -15.66 49.78 -63.26
N THR A 126 -16.99 49.90 -63.37
CA THR A 126 -17.65 50.57 -64.50
C THR A 126 -17.30 52.06 -64.54
N LYS A 127 -17.29 52.75 -63.40
CA LYS A 127 -16.85 54.15 -63.28
C LYS A 127 -15.40 54.32 -63.73
N TRP A 128 -14.48 53.49 -63.23
CA TRP A 128 -13.07 53.51 -63.62
C TRP A 128 -12.87 53.26 -65.12
N LYS A 129 -13.55 52.26 -65.67
CA LYS A 129 -13.50 51.91 -67.10
C LYS A 129 -13.99 53.07 -67.98
N ASN A 130 -15.09 53.72 -67.58
CA ASN A 130 -15.61 54.89 -68.29
C ASN A 130 -14.62 56.06 -68.25
N LEU A 131 -14.01 56.36 -67.09
CA LEU A 131 -12.98 57.40 -66.97
C LEU A 131 -11.75 57.13 -67.85
N LYS A 132 -11.27 55.88 -67.91
CA LYS A 132 -10.18 55.47 -68.81
C LYS A 132 -10.52 55.66 -70.30
N ILE A 133 -11.78 55.44 -70.69
CA ILE A 133 -12.24 55.59 -72.09
C ILE A 133 -12.48 57.07 -72.44
N SER A 134 -13.03 57.86 -71.52
CA SER A 134 -13.38 59.27 -71.76
C SER A 134 -12.22 60.25 -71.61
N GLY A 135 -11.04 59.79 -71.19
CA GLY A 135 -9.88 60.65 -70.94
C GLY A 135 -9.97 61.45 -69.62
N GLY A 136 -10.48 60.82 -68.56
CA GLY A 136 -10.50 61.40 -67.22
C GLY A 136 -9.10 61.71 -66.67
N THR A 137 -9.02 62.62 -65.70
CA THR A 137 -7.76 63.04 -65.08
C THR A 137 -7.12 61.92 -64.24
N GLU A 138 -5.82 62.02 -64.01
CA GLU A 138 -5.07 61.04 -63.22
C GLU A 138 -5.57 60.93 -61.77
N GLU A 139 -5.99 62.06 -61.18
CA GLU A 139 -6.63 62.12 -59.86
C GLU A 139 -7.99 61.41 -59.82
N GLU A 140 -8.84 61.62 -60.83
CA GLU A 140 -10.14 60.93 -60.93
C GLU A 140 -9.96 59.42 -61.08
N ILE A 141 -9.00 59.00 -61.92
CA ILE A 141 -8.66 57.58 -62.12
C ILE A 141 -8.15 56.96 -60.81
N ALA A 142 -7.21 57.61 -60.12
CA ALA A 142 -6.69 57.14 -58.84
C ALA A 142 -7.79 57.05 -57.77
N SER A 143 -8.72 58.00 -57.72
CA SER A 143 -9.87 57.94 -56.81
C SER A 143 -10.81 56.77 -57.11
N ALA A 144 -10.97 56.41 -58.39
CA ALA A 144 -11.77 55.26 -58.80
C ALA A 144 -11.06 53.92 -58.51
N GLU A 145 -9.73 53.85 -58.66
CA GLU A 145 -8.90 52.70 -58.26
C GLU A 145 -8.96 52.48 -56.73
N MET A 146 -8.88 53.55 -55.94
CA MET A 146 -9.11 53.50 -54.49
C MET A 146 -10.54 53.05 -54.14
N SER A 147 -11.54 53.44 -54.93
CA SER A 147 -12.93 52.98 -54.74
C SER A 147 -13.08 51.49 -55.03
N ILE A 148 -12.42 50.98 -56.08
CA ILE A 148 -12.35 49.53 -56.39
C ILE A 148 -11.69 48.78 -55.24
N LYS A 149 -10.52 49.25 -54.77
CA LYS A 149 -9.79 48.61 -53.68
C LYS A 149 -10.58 48.60 -52.37
N SER A 150 -11.29 49.69 -52.05
CA SER A 150 -12.19 49.74 -50.90
C SER A 150 -13.36 48.74 -51.03
N ALA A 151 -13.97 48.62 -52.21
CA ALA A 151 -15.02 47.64 -52.44
C ALA A 151 -14.50 46.18 -52.35
N GLN A 152 -13.26 45.92 -52.81
CA GLN A 152 -12.60 44.62 -52.65
C GLN A 152 -12.35 44.27 -51.18
N LEU A 153 -11.84 45.20 -50.37
CA LEU A 153 -11.61 44.98 -48.94
C LEU A 153 -12.92 44.71 -48.18
N ASN A 154 -14.02 45.38 -48.56
CA ASN A 154 -15.34 45.10 -47.97
C ASN A 154 -15.83 43.67 -48.32
N ILE A 155 -15.61 43.24 -49.57
CA ILE A 155 -15.91 41.87 -50.03
C ILE A 155 -15.10 40.84 -49.24
N GLU A 156 -13.79 41.06 -49.09
CA GLU A 156 -12.89 40.19 -48.33
C GLU A 156 -13.31 40.11 -46.85
N GLN A 157 -13.68 41.23 -46.23
CA GLN A 157 -14.20 41.27 -44.87
C GLN A 157 -15.47 40.44 -44.70
N THR A 158 -16.46 40.58 -45.60
CA THR A 158 -17.70 39.78 -45.53
C THR A 158 -17.50 38.33 -45.98
N GLN A 159 -16.46 38.01 -46.75
CA GLN A 159 -16.06 36.62 -47.00
C GLN A 159 -15.51 35.94 -45.74
N LEU A 160 -14.69 36.63 -44.94
CA LEU A 160 -14.23 36.14 -43.64
C LEU A 160 -15.39 35.98 -42.65
N GLU A 161 -16.38 36.88 -42.67
CA GLU A 161 -17.61 36.77 -41.88
C GLU A 161 -18.46 35.56 -42.30
N ILE A 162 -18.55 35.26 -43.60
CA ILE A 162 -19.20 34.03 -44.09
C ILE A 162 -18.43 32.78 -43.65
N GLN A 163 -17.08 32.81 -43.71
CA GLN A 163 -16.25 31.69 -43.27
C GLN A 163 -16.42 31.41 -41.77
N ASP A 164 -16.40 32.44 -40.91
CA ASP A 164 -16.65 32.31 -39.46
C ASP A 164 -18.04 31.70 -39.16
N TYR A 165 -19.07 32.02 -39.96
CA TYR A 165 -20.36 31.34 -39.85
C TYR A 165 -20.34 29.90 -40.39
N GLU A 166 -19.65 29.63 -41.49
CA GLU A 166 -19.57 28.26 -42.04
C GLU A 166 -18.79 27.33 -41.09
N GLU A 167 -17.72 27.81 -40.45
CA GLU A 167 -16.97 27.08 -39.41
C GLU A 167 -17.85 26.80 -38.17
N LYS A 168 -18.65 27.76 -37.69
CA LYS A 168 -19.60 27.55 -36.58
C LYS A 168 -20.79 26.65 -36.90
N ALA A 169 -21.12 26.49 -38.19
CA ALA A 169 -22.17 25.60 -38.64
C ALA A 169 -21.72 24.13 -38.65
N GLU A 170 -20.41 23.87 -38.71
CA GLU A 170 -19.87 22.52 -38.60
C GLU A 170 -19.93 22.04 -37.15
N ALA A 171 -20.29 20.77 -36.95
CA ALA A 171 -20.33 20.18 -35.63
C ALA A 171 -18.88 19.92 -35.14
N PRO A 172 -18.55 20.26 -33.88
CA PRO A 172 -17.26 19.90 -33.28
C PRO A 172 -16.94 18.41 -33.38
N ASP A 173 -15.64 18.09 -33.40
CA ASP A 173 -15.15 16.71 -33.46
C ASP A 173 -15.77 15.84 -32.34
N PRO A 174 -16.25 14.62 -32.65
CA PRO A 174 -16.91 13.77 -31.68
C PRO A 174 -15.95 13.29 -30.57
N ILE A 175 -16.50 13.04 -29.38
CA ILE A 175 -15.75 12.42 -28.30
C ILE A 175 -15.57 10.94 -28.62
N VAL A 176 -14.32 10.49 -28.68
CA VAL A 176 -13.94 9.09 -28.96
C VAL A 176 -13.23 8.46 -27.77
N ALA A 177 -13.34 7.14 -27.63
CA ALA A 177 -12.66 6.37 -26.59
C ALA A 177 -11.12 6.44 -26.75
N PRO A 178 -10.36 6.91 -25.73
CA PRO A 178 -8.90 6.95 -25.79
C PRO A 178 -8.24 5.57 -25.66
N ILE A 179 -8.92 4.61 -25.04
CA ILE A 179 -8.47 3.23 -24.77
C ILE A 179 -9.61 2.23 -25.05
N ASP A 180 -9.27 0.95 -25.14
CA ASP A 180 -10.24 -0.14 -25.00
C ASP A 180 -10.61 -0.27 -23.50
N GLY A 181 -11.89 -0.49 -23.18
CA GLY A 181 -12.31 -0.64 -21.78
C GLY A 181 -13.82 -0.52 -21.56
N THR A 182 -14.22 -0.41 -20.30
CA THR A 182 -15.61 -0.17 -19.88
C THR A 182 -15.81 1.28 -19.47
N VAL A 183 -16.93 1.89 -19.86
CA VAL A 183 -17.32 3.23 -19.42
C VAL A 183 -17.80 3.16 -17.97
N THR A 184 -17.16 3.88 -17.05
CA THR A 184 -17.48 3.83 -15.61
C THR A 184 -18.23 5.04 -15.07
N ASN A 185 -18.10 6.20 -15.72
CA ASN A 185 -18.90 7.41 -15.44
C ASN A 185 -19.29 8.08 -16.76
N VAL A 186 -20.49 8.66 -16.81
CA VAL A 186 -20.97 9.51 -17.91
C VAL A 186 -21.43 10.87 -17.35
N ASP A 187 -20.60 11.90 -17.48
CA ASP A 187 -20.83 13.24 -16.91
C ASP A 187 -21.58 14.21 -17.87
N ILE A 188 -21.97 13.76 -19.06
CA ILE A 188 -22.67 14.56 -20.08
C ILE A 188 -23.96 13.91 -20.57
N LYS A 189 -24.92 14.72 -21.04
CA LYS A 189 -26.19 14.26 -21.63
C LYS A 189 -26.51 15.00 -22.92
N ALA A 190 -27.35 14.39 -23.76
CA ALA A 190 -27.86 15.05 -24.96
C ALA A 190 -28.62 16.34 -24.59
N GLY A 191 -28.24 17.44 -25.24
CA GLY A 191 -28.71 18.80 -24.96
C GLY A 191 -27.86 19.62 -23.99
N ASP A 192 -26.82 19.04 -23.35
CA ASP A 192 -25.92 19.79 -22.48
C ASP A 192 -24.95 20.67 -23.28
N GLU A 193 -24.69 21.88 -22.78
CA GLU A 193 -23.65 22.80 -23.27
C GLU A 193 -22.35 22.56 -22.48
N VAL A 194 -21.31 22.08 -23.14
CA VAL A 194 -20.05 21.67 -22.50
C VAL A 194 -18.87 22.53 -22.93
N GLN A 195 -17.86 22.61 -22.06
CA GLN A 195 -16.64 23.39 -22.31
C GLN A 195 -15.45 22.47 -22.63
N ALA A 196 -14.50 22.99 -23.41
CA ALA A 196 -13.24 22.32 -23.68
C ALA A 196 -12.50 21.93 -22.39
N ARG A 197 -11.88 20.74 -22.40
CA ARG A 197 -11.22 20.06 -21.27
C ARG A 197 -12.14 19.54 -20.16
N LEU A 198 -13.45 19.53 -20.34
CA LEU A 198 -14.34 18.73 -19.49
C LEU A 198 -14.04 17.24 -19.72
N ALA A 199 -13.80 16.47 -18.65
CA ALA A 199 -13.85 15.01 -18.72
C ALA A 199 -15.32 14.61 -18.84
N ALA A 200 -15.69 13.97 -19.95
CA ALA A 200 -17.08 13.61 -20.24
C ALA A 200 -17.38 12.14 -19.92
N PHE A 201 -16.37 11.28 -20.05
CA PHE A 201 -16.43 9.87 -19.71
C PHE A 201 -15.13 9.44 -19.04
N THR A 202 -15.22 8.57 -18.04
CA THR A 202 -14.06 7.81 -17.54
C THR A 202 -14.11 6.40 -18.09
N LEU A 203 -13.01 5.92 -18.67
CA LEU A 203 -12.88 4.58 -19.21
C LEU A 203 -11.85 3.79 -18.39
N VAL A 204 -12.19 2.53 -18.07
CA VAL A 204 -11.37 1.66 -17.23
C VAL A 204 -11.16 0.32 -17.92
N ASN A 205 -9.90 -0.10 -18.07
CA ASN A 205 -9.54 -1.34 -18.74
C ASN A 205 -9.34 -2.49 -17.74
N TYR A 206 -10.42 -3.20 -17.41
CA TYR A 206 -10.38 -4.31 -16.46
C TYR A 206 -9.53 -5.52 -16.91
N ASP A 207 -9.09 -5.60 -18.17
CA ASP A 207 -8.19 -6.64 -18.65
C ASP A 207 -6.73 -6.46 -18.16
N LYS A 208 -6.42 -5.33 -17.51
CA LYS A 208 -5.09 -5.02 -16.97
C LYS A 208 -5.18 -4.61 -15.50
N LEU A 209 -5.05 -5.61 -14.64
CA LEU A 209 -5.05 -5.43 -13.20
C LEU A 209 -3.62 -5.51 -12.64
N GLU A 210 -3.40 -4.79 -11.55
CA GLU A 210 -2.13 -4.76 -10.85
C GLU A 210 -2.33 -4.67 -9.33
N VAL A 211 -1.32 -5.11 -8.57
CA VAL A 211 -1.25 -4.96 -7.11
C VAL A 211 0.00 -4.16 -6.79
N THR A 212 -0.17 -3.07 -6.04
CA THR A 212 0.98 -2.36 -5.45
C THR A 212 1.23 -2.90 -4.05
N ILE A 213 2.41 -3.47 -3.84
CA ILE A 213 2.89 -3.92 -2.51
C ILE A 213 3.98 -3.00 -1.99
N SER A 214 4.15 -2.95 -0.67
CA SER A 214 5.22 -2.19 -0.01
C SER A 214 6.35 -3.12 0.43
N ALA A 215 7.54 -2.95 -0.13
CA ALA A 215 8.74 -3.71 0.23
C ALA A 215 9.74 -2.88 1.04
N ASP A 216 10.44 -3.49 1.99
CA ASP A 216 11.40 -2.81 2.88
C ASP A 216 12.75 -2.51 2.19
N GLU A 217 13.47 -1.51 2.70
CA GLU A 217 14.79 -1.07 2.19
C GLU A 217 15.84 -2.21 2.08
N LEU A 218 15.77 -3.23 2.92
CA LEU A 218 16.70 -4.37 2.88
C LEU A 218 16.40 -5.35 1.74
N ASP A 219 15.15 -5.41 1.30
CA ASP A 219 14.65 -6.39 0.34
C ASP A 219 14.49 -5.81 -1.07
N ILE A 220 14.19 -4.51 -1.19
CA ILE A 220 14.10 -3.80 -2.48
C ILE A 220 15.38 -3.95 -3.33
N THR A 221 16.54 -4.13 -2.69
CA THR A 221 17.84 -4.33 -3.37
C THR A 221 17.98 -5.68 -4.06
N LYS A 222 17.14 -6.66 -3.71
CA LYS A 222 17.12 -8.02 -4.27
C LYS A 222 16.12 -8.16 -5.41
N LEU A 223 15.09 -7.30 -5.42
CA LEU A 223 14.00 -7.30 -6.39
C LEU A 223 14.42 -6.73 -7.75
N LYS A 224 13.80 -7.24 -8.82
CA LYS A 224 14.04 -6.84 -10.21
C LYS A 224 12.75 -6.88 -11.01
N VAL A 225 12.58 -5.90 -11.88
CA VAL A 225 11.51 -5.89 -12.90
C VAL A 225 11.60 -7.15 -13.76
N GLY A 226 10.46 -7.79 -14.01
CA GLY A 226 10.34 -9.06 -14.72
C GLY A 226 10.45 -10.32 -13.86
N GLN A 227 10.50 -10.19 -12.52
CA GLN A 227 10.34 -11.35 -11.62
C GLN A 227 8.89 -11.84 -11.60
N GLU A 228 8.72 -13.15 -11.54
CA GLU A 228 7.44 -13.80 -11.27
C GLU A 228 7.06 -13.60 -9.80
N ALA A 229 5.76 -13.50 -9.53
CA ALA A 229 5.21 -13.35 -8.19
C ALA A 229 3.96 -14.22 -8.04
N ASP A 230 3.86 -14.92 -6.91
CA ASP A 230 2.67 -15.67 -6.52
C ASP A 230 1.70 -14.70 -5.85
N VAL A 231 0.45 -14.64 -6.32
CA VAL A 231 -0.60 -13.75 -5.80
C VAL A 231 -1.73 -14.59 -5.24
N SER A 232 -2.08 -14.31 -3.99
CA SER A 232 -3.20 -14.91 -3.26
C SER A 232 -4.22 -13.83 -2.93
N ILE A 233 -5.45 -14.00 -3.38
CA ILE A 233 -6.55 -13.05 -3.12
C ILE A 233 -7.47 -13.66 -2.07
N GLU A 234 -7.65 -12.99 -0.93
CA GLU A 234 -8.43 -13.52 0.22
C GLU A 234 -9.88 -13.89 -0.16
N ALA A 235 -10.45 -13.24 -1.18
CA ALA A 235 -11.80 -13.50 -1.66
C ALA A 235 -11.93 -14.71 -2.62
N LEU A 236 -10.81 -15.28 -3.09
CA LEU A 236 -10.74 -16.33 -4.10
C LEU A 236 -10.00 -17.56 -3.54
N ASP A 237 -10.67 -18.28 -2.63
CA ASP A 237 -10.13 -19.48 -1.97
C ASP A 237 -9.53 -20.50 -2.97
N GLY A 238 -8.22 -20.73 -2.86
CA GLY A 238 -7.52 -21.81 -3.55
C GLY A 238 -7.23 -21.58 -5.04
N GLN A 239 -7.28 -20.34 -5.53
CA GLN A 239 -6.72 -19.97 -6.83
C GLN A 239 -5.29 -19.46 -6.67
N GLU A 240 -4.34 -20.10 -7.37
CA GLU A 240 -2.96 -19.62 -7.50
C GLU A 240 -2.89 -18.64 -8.67
N ILE A 241 -2.95 -17.33 -8.40
CA ILE A 241 -2.84 -16.31 -9.44
C ILE A 241 -1.37 -15.95 -9.62
N THR A 242 -0.87 -15.97 -10.86
CA THR A 242 0.49 -15.50 -11.15
C THR A 242 0.50 -14.03 -11.56
N GLY A 243 1.54 -13.33 -11.13
CA GLY A 243 1.82 -11.96 -11.53
C GLY A 243 3.28 -11.75 -11.93
N THR A 244 3.58 -10.58 -12.49
CA THR A 244 4.93 -10.18 -12.90
C THR A 244 5.24 -8.77 -12.39
N VAL A 245 6.41 -8.57 -11.79
CA VAL A 245 6.87 -7.24 -11.34
C VAL A 245 7.08 -6.34 -12.56
N THR A 246 6.24 -5.31 -12.71
CA THR A 246 6.30 -4.34 -13.82
C THR A 246 7.12 -3.11 -13.45
N GLU A 247 6.97 -2.60 -12.22
CA GLU A 247 7.71 -1.45 -11.72
C GLU A 247 8.21 -1.65 -10.30
N ILE A 248 9.40 -1.09 -10.02
CA ILE A 248 9.98 -0.97 -8.69
C ILE A 248 10.27 0.51 -8.48
N SER A 249 9.48 1.18 -7.65
CA SER A 249 9.63 2.62 -7.43
C SER A 249 10.95 2.92 -6.70
N LYS A 250 11.67 3.93 -7.19
CA LYS A 250 12.93 4.39 -6.58
C LYS A 250 12.71 5.37 -5.43
N ASP A 251 11.55 6.00 -5.39
CA ASP A 251 11.12 6.92 -4.35
C ASP A 251 10.38 6.12 -3.27
N GLY A 252 11.05 5.96 -2.13
CA GLY A 252 10.47 5.30 -0.95
C GLY A 252 9.78 6.29 -0.02
N THR A 253 8.77 5.83 0.71
CA THR A 253 8.16 6.58 1.80
C THR A 253 8.79 6.15 3.13
N SER A 254 9.03 7.10 4.05
CA SER A 254 9.48 6.75 5.40
C SER A 254 8.49 7.23 6.45
N SER A 255 8.04 6.28 7.27
CA SER A 255 7.09 6.51 8.37
C SER A 255 7.62 5.87 9.64
N ASN A 256 7.66 6.65 10.73
CA ASN A 256 8.18 6.22 12.04
C ASN A 256 9.62 5.62 12.03
N GLY A 257 10.42 5.92 10.99
CA GLY A 257 11.79 5.41 10.84
C GLY A 257 11.90 4.08 10.08
N VAL A 258 10.81 3.52 9.57
CA VAL A 258 10.83 2.43 8.59
C VAL A 258 10.69 3.04 7.19
N ALA A 259 11.48 2.58 6.23
CA ALA A 259 11.44 3.02 4.84
C ALA A 259 10.91 1.91 3.93
N THR A 260 9.82 2.19 3.22
CA THR A 260 9.13 1.26 2.33
C THR A 260 9.12 1.81 0.90
N PHE A 261 9.20 0.91 -0.07
CA PHE A 261 9.24 1.20 -1.49
C PHE A 261 8.05 0.50 -2.18
N PRO A 262 7.22 1.22 -2.94
CA PRO A 262 6.17 0.58 -3.72
C PRO A 262 6.76 -0.28 -4.85
N VAL A 263 6.19 -1.46 -5.01
CA VAL A 263 6.49 -2.41 -6.09
C VAL A 263 5.17 -2.77 -6.75
N ILE A 264 5.09 -2.58 -8.06
CA ILE A 264 3.88 -2.82 -8.86
C ILE A 264 4.03 -4.19 -9.52
N VAL A 265 3.02 -5.04 -9.32
CA VAL A 265 2.95 -6.39 -9.87
C VAL A 265 1.68 -6.50 -10.72
N SER A 266 1.83 -6.67 -12.04
CA SER A 266 0.69 -6.89 -12.93
C SER A 266 0.23 -8.35 -12.84
N LEU A 267 -1.09 -8.57 -12.87
CA LEU A 267 -1.73 -9.88 -12.77
C LEU A 267 -1.88 -10.51 -14.16
N ASN A 268 -1.45 -11.75 -14.32
CA ASN A 268 -1.58 -12.50 -15.58
C ASN A 268 -2.94 -13.21 -15.69
N GLU A 269 -3.46 -13.72 -14.57
CA GLU A 269 -4.72 -14.45 -14.48
C GLU A 269 -5.72 -13.63 -13.65
N ILE A 270 -6.78 -13.15 -14.30
CA ILE A 270 -7.70 -12.14 -13.73
C ILE A 270 -9.17 -12.62 -13.69
N GLU A 271 -9.43 -13.92 -13.92
CA GLU A 271 -10.79 -14.45 -13.90
C GLU A 271 -11.45 -14.25 -12.53
N ASN A 272 -12.53 -13.44 -12.48
CA ASN A 272 -13.26 -13.05 -11.27
C ASN A 272 -12.48 -12.15 -10.29
N VAL A 273 -11.31 -11.64 -10.69
CA VAL A 273 -10.57 -10.64 -9.92
C VAL A 273 -11.22 -9.27 -10.14
N LEU A 274 -11.54 -8.56 -9.06
CA LEU A 274 -12.11 -7.21 -9.11
C LEU A 274 -11.16 -6.19 -8.46
N PRO A 275 -11.06 -4.97 -9.01
CA PRO A 275 -10.39 -3.86 -8.34
C PRO A 275 -10.97 -3.60 -6.94
N GLY A 276 -10.11 -3.27 -5.99
CA GLY A 276 -10.45 -3.09 -4.57
C GLY A 276 -10.39 -4.36 -3.72
N MET A 277 -10.18 -5.55 -4.31
CA MET A 277 -9.89 -6.77 -3.54
C MET A 277 -8.53 -6.68 -2.83
N SER A 278 -8.42 -7.24 -1.61
CA SER A 278 -7.15 -7.44 -0.92
C SER A 278 -6.37 -8.60 -1.53
N ALA A 279 -5.06 -8.42 -1.72
CA ALA A 279 -4.16 -9.43 -2.28
C ALA A 279 -2.84 -9.48 -1.51
N ASP A 280 -2.38 -10.69 -1.19
CA ASP A 280 -1.03 -10.97 -0.72
C ASP A 280 -0.18 -11.41 -1.91
N VAL A 281 0.98 -10.79 -2.08
CA VAL A 281 1.90 -11.08 -3.18
C VAL A 281 3.24 -11.52 -2.63
N THR A 282 3.76 -12.66 -3.11
CA THR A 282 5.11 -13.14 -2.82
C THR A 282 5.95 -13.06 -4.10
N VAL A 283 6.81 -12.05 -4.21
CA VAL A 283 7.71 -11.91 -5.37
C VAL A 283 8.88 -12.89 -5.24
N ILE A 284 9.10 -13.71 -6.25
CA ILE A 284 10.13 -14.76 -6.24
C ILE A 284 11.50 -14.14 -6.55
N ILE A 285 12.42 -14.15 -5.58
CA ILE A 285 13.82 -13.71 -5.77
C ILE A 285 14.63 -14.84 -6.39
N GLU A 286 14.61 -16.01 -5.74
CA GLU A 286 15.37 -17.18 -6.12
C GLU A 286 14.56 -18.43 -5.78
N GLN A 287 14.36 -19.30 -6.78
CA GLN A 287 13.69 -20.58 -6.62
C GLN A 287 14.63 -21.69 -7.07
N LYS A 288 14.65 -22.80 -6.31
CA LYS A 288 15.43 -23.98 -6.64
C LYS A 288 14.66 -25.26 -6.34
N THR A 289 14.43 -26.04 -7.39
CA THR A 289 13.88 -27.39 -7.32
C THR A 289 14.97 -28.40 -6.91
N ASP A 290 14.57 -29.52 -6.31
CA ASP A 290 15.45 -30.61 -5.85
C ASP A 290 16.56 -30.19 -4.84
N ALA A 291 16.33 -29.13 -4.06
CA ALA A 291 17.22 -28.69 -3.00
C ALA A 291 17.10 -29.60 -1.76
N LEU A 292 18.22 -29.92 -1.09
CA LEU A 292 18.21 -30.57 0.22
C LEU A 292 17.81 -29.54 1.28
N ILE A 293 16.64 -29.69 1.88
CA ILE A 293 16.08 -28.73 2.84
C ILE A 293 16.13 -29.27 4.28
N VAL A 294 16.43 -28.38 5.22
CA VAL A 294 16.26 -28.58 6.66
C VAL A 294 15.52 -27.40 7.28
N PRO A 295 14.76 -27.58 8.38
CA PRO A 295 14.17 -26.46 9.10
C PRO A 295 15.24 -25.51 9.62
N VAL A 296 14.98 -24.19 9.59
CA VAL A 296 15.95 -23.17 10.03
C VAL A 296 16.39 -23.38 11.48
N ASP A 297 15.49 -23.84 12.35
CA ASP A 297 15.76 -24.17 13.77
C ASP A 297 16.78 -25.30 13.97
N ALA A 298 17.07 -26.10 12.94
CA ALA A 298 18.10 -27.14 12.99
C ALA A 298 19.52 -26.61 12.75
N VAL A 299 19.66 -25.36 12.29
CA VAL A 299 20.92 -24.78 11.80
C VAL A 299 21.47 -23.75 12.80
N GLU A 300 22.64 -24.05 13.39
CA GLU A 300 23.35 -23.14 14.29
C GLU A 300 24.47 -22.40 13.55
N SER A 301 24.45 -21.06 13.60
CA SER A 301 25.54 -20.22 13.11
C SER A 301 26.55 -19.94 14.22
N MET A 302 27.77 -20.45 14.09
CA MET A 302 28.87 -20.25 15.05
C MET A 302 30.10 -19.66 14.36
N GLY A 303 30.32 -18.36 14.55
CA GLY A 303 31.49 -17.66 14.02
C GLY A 303 31.52 -17.57 12.49
N GLY A 304 30.36 -17.41 11.86
CA GLY A 304 30.22 -17.30 10.40
C GLY A 304 30.25 -18.65 9.66
N ARG A 305 30.09 -19.76 10.38
CA ARG A 305 29.99 -21.12 9.82
C ARG A 305 28.75 -21.81 10.37
N TYR A 306 28.12 -22.65 9.56
CA TYR A 306 26.84 -23.28 9.85
C TYR A 306 27.05 -24.73 10.28
N PHE A 307 26.36 -25.14 11.34
CA PHE A 307 26.45 -26.47 11.91
C PHE A 307 25.06 -27.01 12.21
N VAL A 308 24.90 -28.33 12.08
CA VAL A 308 23.66 -29.04 12.40
C VAL A 308 23.98 -30.16 13.38
N ARG A 309 23.07 -30.39 14.35
CA ARG A 309 23.17 -31.49 15.30
C ARG A 309 22.69 -32.79 14.65
N VAL A 310 23.58 -33.76 14.48
CA VAL A 310 23.28 -35.09 13.93
C VAL A 310 23.40 -36.12 15.07
N PRO A 311 22.50 -37.13 15.19
CA PRO A 311 22.62 -38.17 16.21
C PRO A 311 23.96 -38.93 16.11
N ASN A 312 24.52 -39.36 17.25
CA ASN A 312 25.68 -40.25 17.24
C ASN A 312 25.27 -41.70 16.90
N ASP A 313 26.08 -42.37 16.07
CA ASP A 313 25.92 -43.80 15.74
C ASP A 313 25.95 -44.64 17.02
N GLY A 314 24.77 -45.13 17.41
CA GLY A 314 24.51 -45.73 18.71
C GLY A 314 23.09 -45.45 19.21
N MET A 315 22.50 -44.32 18.81
CA MET A 315 21.09 -44.02 19.08
C MET A 315 20.18 -44.53 17.96
N SER A 316 19.97 -45.85 17.92
CA SER A 316 18.96 -46.45 17.04
C SER A 316 17.56 -45.91 17.37
N SER A 317 17.09 -44.98 16.54
CA SER A 317 15.68 -44.77 16.17
C SER A 317 14.63 -45.27 17.19
N SER A 318 14.52 -44.60 18.35
CA SER A 318 13.32 -44.71 19.18
C SER A 318 12.20 -43.92 18.48
N SER A 319 11.52 -44.60 17.57
CA SER A 319 10.30 -44.14 16.91
C SER A 319 9.21 -43.83 17.95
N GLY A 320 9.23 -42.60 18.48
CA GLY A 320 8.20 -42.03 19.34
C GLY A 320 6.94 -41.63 18.58
N GLY A 321 6.54 -42.43 17.58
CA GLY A 321 5.27 -42.27 16.89
C GLY A 321 4.14 -42.67 17.83
N THR A 322 3.52 -41.70 18.50
CA THR A 322 2.37 -41.92 19.37
C THR A 322 1.14 -42.29 18.53
N THR A 323 1.03 -43.56 18.16
CA THR A 323 -0.23 -44.15 17.68
C THR A 323 -1.22 -44.21 18.85
N SER A 324 -2.16 -43.25 18.91
CA SER A 324 -3.27 -43.27 19.87
C SER A 324 -4.32 -44.31 19.46
N ALA A 325 -4.02 -45.59 19.70
CA ALA A 325 -4.93 -46.71 19.48
C ALA A 325 -5.22 -47.44 20.81
N GLY A 326 -6.30 -47.03 21.47
CA GLY A 326 -6.94 -47.74 22.57
C GLY A 326 -8.46 -47.55 22.46
N SER A 327 -9.16 -48.42 21.73
CA SER A 327 -9.81 -49.60 22.29
C SER A 327 -10.98 -49.28 23.24
N GLY A 328 -12.10 -48.83 22.65
CA GLY A 328 -13.44 -48.96 23.24
C GLY A 328 -14.22 -50.05 22.50
N THR A 329 -14.83 -50.99 23.23
CA THR A 329 -15.43 -52.21 22.67
C THR A 329 -16.94 -52.09 22.40
N SER A 330 -17.38 -52.74 21.32
CA SER A 330 -18.71 -53.34 21.09
C SER A 330 -20.00 -52.50 21.26
N SER A 331 -20.69 -52.29 20.14
CA SER A 331 -22.15 -52.52 20.04
C SER A 331 -22.51 -52.90 18.61
N GLU A 332 -23.28 -53.97 18.42
CA GLU A 332 -23.73 -54.50 17.12
C GLU A 332 -24.51 -53.50 16.23
N GLY A 333 -24.47 -53.76 14.92
CA GLY A 333 -25.29 -53.10 13.90
C GLY A 333 -25.00 -53.64 12.48
N ASP A 334 -25.62 -54.76 12.10
CA ASP A 334 -25.62 -55.30 10.73
C ASP A 334 -26.14 -54.27 9.70
N GLY A 335 -25.75 -54.27 8.42
CA GLY A 335 -24.81 -55.15 7.73
C GLY A 335 -24.88 -54.97 6.19
N ALA A 336 -24.12 -55.80 5.46
CA ALA A 336 -24.19 -56.04 4.01
C ALA A 336 -23.91 -54.88 3.02
N MET A 337 -22.66 -54.81 2.53
CA MET A 337 -22.43 -54.61 1.08
C MET A 337 -22.79 -55.91 0.32
N PRO A 338 -22.86 -55.87 -1.03
CA PRO A 338 -21.69 -56.34 -1.76
C PRO A 338 -21.27 -55.51 -2.97
N SER A 339 -20.00 -55.68 -3.31
CA SER A 339 -19.29 -55.20 -4.50
C SER A 339 -19.92 -55.60 -5.84
N GLY A 340 -19.74 -54.76 -6.87
CA GLY A 340 -19.91 -55.19 -8.27
C GLY A 340 -19.57 -54.10 -9.29
N ALA A 341 -18.37 -54.16 -9.86
CA ALA A 341 -18.06 -53.62 -11.20
C ALA A 341 -17.96 -54.81 -12.18
N PRO A 342 -17.91 -54.63 -13.53
CA PRO A 342 -17.98 -53.40 -14.33
C PRO A 342 -18.96 -53.51 -15.54
N ALA A 343 -18.81 -52.58 -16.50
CA ALA A 343 -18.99 -52.73 -17.97
C ALA A 343 -20.14 -51.97 -18.67
N ASP A 344 -19.76 -51.37 -19.80
CA ASP A 344 -20.45 -51.12 -21.08
C ASP A 344 -21.92 -50.66 -21.14
N GLY A 345 -22.16 -49.57 -21.91
CA GLY A 345 -23.52 -49.22 -22.33
C GLY A 345 -23.66 -47.90 -23.09
N ALA A 346 -23.66 -48.01 -24.42
CA ALA A 346 -24.03 -47.03 -25.46
C ALA A 346 -24.97 -45.84 -25.12
N MET A 347 -24.81 -44.77 -25.92
CA MET A 347 -25.80 -43.70 -26.14
C MET A 347 -27.19 -44.26 -26.55
N PRO A 348 -28.27 -43.45 -26.49
CA PRO A 348 -28.62 -42.70 -27.70
C PRO A 348 -29.16 -41.27 -27.52
N SER A 349 -29.09 -40.55 -28.63
CA SER A 349 -29.69 -39.25 -28.96
C SER A 349 -31.19 -39.10 -28.70
N GLY A 350 -31.66 -37.86 -28.46
CA GLY A 350 -33.08 -37.50 -28.61
C GLY A 350 -33.43 -36.03 -28.26
N ALA A 351 -33.50 -35.17 -29.27
CA ALA A 351 -34.23 -33.89 -29.26
C ALA A 351 -35.40 -34.00 -30.27
N PRO A 352 -36.28 -32.98 -30.49
CA PRO A 352 -36.59 -31.75 -29.74
C PRO A 352 -38.12 -31.55 -29.49
N ALA A 353 -38.51 -30.41 -28.88
CA ALA A 353 -39.81 -29.73 -29.07
C ALA A 353 -39.66 -28.27 -28.56
N ASP A 354 -39.71 -27.24 -29.41
CA ASP A 354 -40.87 -26.59 -30.04
C ASP A 354 -41.73 -25.69 -29.12
N GLY A 355 -41.46 -24.38 -29.22
CA GLY A 355 -42.46 -23.34 -29.50
C GLY A 355 -43.50 -22.94 -28.45
N ALA A 356 -43.41 -21.69 -27.97
CA ALA A 356 -44.45 -20.66 -28.20
C ALA A 356 -44.09 -19.30 -27.55
N MET A 357 -44.11 -18.22 -28.32
CA MET A 357 -44.44 -16.88 -27.81
C MET A 357 -45.97 -16.77 -27.66
N PRO A 358 -46.50 -15.74 -26.98
CA PRO A 358 -46.92 -14.58 -27.79
C PRO A 358 -46.66 -13.20 -27.16
N SER A 359 -46.68 -12.21 -28.06
CA SER A 359 -46.61 -10.76 -27.87
C SER A 359 -47.74 -10.11 -27.08
N GLY A 360 -47.50 -8.93 -26.49
CA GLY A 360 -48.57 -8.00 -26.07
C GLY A 360 -48.09 -6.69 -25.42
N ALA A 361 -48.06 -5.60 -26.20
CA ALA A 361 -48.01 -4.20 -25.73
C ALA A 361 -49.20 -3.44 -26.39
N PRO A 362 -49.44 -2.12 -26.21
CA PRO A 362 -48.85 -1.11 -25.29
C PRO A 362 -49.92 -0.27 -24.53
N ALA A 363 -49.53 0.78 -23.79
CA ALA A 363 -50.06 2.18 -23.88
C ALA A 363 -49.78 3.09 -22.63
N ASP A 364 -49.28 4.29 -22.92
CA ASP A 364 -49.55 5.64 -22.36
C ASP A 364 -49.86 5.90 -20.86
N GLY A 365 -49.24 6.96 -20.31
CA GLY A 365 -49.99 7.86 -19.38
C GLY A 365 -49.23 8.73 -18.35
N ALA A 366 -48.96 9.99 -18.72
CA ALA A 366 -49.00 11.21 -17.88
C ALA A 366 -47.97 11.50 -16.75
N MET A 367 -47.34 12.69 -16.84
CA MET A 367 -46.85 13.49 -15.71
C MET A 367 -48.02 14.17 -14.96
N PRO A 368 -47.79 14.81 -13.79
CA PRO A 368 -47.64 16.28 -13.83
C PRO A 368 -46.62 16.91 -12.84
N SER A 369 -46.40 18.20 -13.06
CA SER A 369 -45.43 19.14 -12.45
C SER A 369 -45.68 19.59 -11.00
N GLY A 370 -44.62 20.08 -10.33
CA GLY A 370 -44.74 20.96 -9.15
C GLY A 370 -43.42 21.55 -8.60
N ALA A 371 -43.21 22.86 -8.76
CA ALA A 371 -42.20 23.71 -8.08
C ALA A 371 -42.94 24.89 -7.37
N PRO A 372 -42.31 25.90 -6.72
CA PRO A 372 -40.88 26.20 -6.46
C PRO A 372 -40.57 26.70 -5.00
N ALA A 373 -39.33 27.11 -4.70
CA ALA A 373 -38.97 28.45 -4.13
C ALA A 373 -37.59 28.56 -3.40
N ASP A 374 -36.81 29.58 -3.79
CA ASP A 374 -35.94 30.52 -3.02
C ASP A 374 -34.90 30.08 -1.96
N GLY A 375 -33.70 30.69 -2.00
CA GLY A 375 -32.93 30.90 -0.75
C GLY A 375 -31.43 31.30 -0.71
N ALA A 376 -31.01 32.39 -1.38
CA ALA A 376 -29.91 33.30 -0.93
C ALA A 376 -28.39 32.89 -0.93
N MET A 377 -27.63 33.62 -1.76
CA MET A 377 -26.23 34.12 -1.56
C MET A 377 -26.16 35.12 -0.36
N PRO A 378 -25.02 35.76 0.07
CA PRO A 378 -23.72 36.01 -0.61
C PRO A 378 -22.50 35.89 0.35
N SER A 379 -21.28 36.46 0.18
CA SER A 379 -20.65 37.49 -0.69
C SER A 379 -19.12 37.43 -0.53
N GLY A 380 -18.31 37.87 -1.51
CA GLY A 380 -16.93 38.33 -1.20
C GLY A 380 -15.84 38.23 -2.26
N ALA A 381 -15.95 38.96 -3.38
CA ALA A 381 -14.81 39.41 -4.19
C ALA A 381 -14.50 40.89 -3.84
N PRO A 382 -13.53 41.62 -4.44
CA PRO A 382 -12.45 41.23 -5.38
C PRO A 382 -11.05 41.48 -4.70
N ALA A 383 -9.90 41.82 -5.31
CA ALA A 383 -9.50 42.22 -6.67
C ALA A 383 -7.97 42.06 -6.90
N ASP A 384 -7.52 42.26 -8.14
CA ASP A 384 -6.25 42.86 -8.63
C ASP A 384 -4.89 42.40 -8.03
N GLY A 385 -3.78 42.24 -8.79
CA GLY A 385 -3.46 42.59 -10.17
C GLY A 385 -1.95 42.98 -10.28
N ALA A 386 -1.41 43.08 -11.51
CA ALA A 386 -0.02 43.52 -11.84
C ALA A 386 1.14 42.56 -11.41
N THR A 387 1.79 41.79 -12.30
CA THR A 387 2.73 42.10 -13.43
C THR A 387 4.19 42.38 -13.04
N SER A 388 5.13 41.76 -13.79
CA SER A 388 6.48 42.28 -14.20
C SER A 388 7.51 42.66 -13.09
N SER A 389 8.83 42.59 -13.28
CA SER A 389 9.74 42.05 -14.31
C SER A 389 11.19 42.17 -13.78
N ASP A 390 12.19 41.86 -14.62
CA ASP A 390 13.58 42.37 -14.56
C ASP A 390 14.49 41.95 -13.39
N ALA A 391 15.48 41.07 -13.62
CA ALA A 391 16.77 41.32 -14.29
C ALA A 391 17.95 41.48 -13.28
N PRO A 392 19.23 41.29 -13.68
CA PRO A 392 20.27 40.78 -12.78
C PRO A 392 21.48 41.73 -12.58
N GLN A 393 22.63 41.15 -12.19
CA GLN A 393 23.96 41.75 -11.88
C GLN A 393 24.14 42.14 -10.40
N GLY A 394 25.33 42.01 -9.78
CA GLY A 394 26.59 41.43 -10.27
C GLY A 394 27.83 42.09 -9.62
N GLY A 395 28.71 41.28 -9.00
CA GLY A 395 30.03 41.70 -8.50
C GLY A 395 30.05 42.39 -7.11
N GLN A 396 31.20 42.55 -6.43
CA GLN A 396 32.52 41.91 -6.62
C GLN A 396 33.43 42.14 -5.38
N SER A 397 34.26 41.15 -5.01
CA SER A 397 35.54 41.26 -4.25
C SER A 397 35.59 41.83 -2.80
N GLY A 398 36.39 41.20 -1.91
CA GLY A 398 36.80 41.83 -0.63
C GLY A 398 37.45 40.99 0.49
N GLN A 399 38.72 40.59 0.34
CA GLN A 399 39.76 40.42 1.41
C GLN A 399 39.62 39.48 2.64
N SER A 400 40.44 38.41 2.62
CA SER A 400 41.51 38.01 3.59
C SER A 400 41.29 37.82 5.12
N GLY A 401 41.75 36.66 5.63
CA GLY A 401 42.15 36.39 7.03
C GLY A 401 42.26 34.88 7.34
N GLN A 402 43.40 34.21 7.13
CA GLN A 402 44.51 33.94 8.08
C GLN A 402 44.20 33.11 9.36
N SER A 403 44.86 31.94 9.44
CA SER A 403 45.31 31.18 10.65
C SER A 403 44.25 30.74 11.68
N SER A 404 44.25 29.49 12.13
CA SER A 404 45.34 28.93 12.95
C SER A 404 45.19 27.42 13.20
N GLN A 405 46.25 26.78 13.68
CA GLN A 405 46.40 25.33 13.82
C GLN A 405 46.74 24.97 15.27
N SER A 406 45.93 24.11 15.90
CA SER A 406 46.13 23.60 17.27
C SER A 406 45.19 22.39 17.48
N GLY A 407 45.58 21.25 18.06
CA GLY A 407 46.88 20.87 18.61
C GLY A 407 46.82 20.38 20.05
N THR A 408 46.24 19.21 20.33
CA THR A 408 46.27 18.61 21.66
C THR A 408 46.69 17.14 21.62
N ARG A 409 47.70 16.78 22.42
CA ARG A 409 48.21 15.41 22.62
C ARG A 409 47.42 14.71 23.74
N GLY A 410 47.16 13.41 23.57
CA GLY A 410 46.91 12.45 24.64
C GLY A 410 47.85 11.25 24.43
N GLN A 411 48.59 10.83 25.46
CA GLN A 411 49.82 10.03 25.30
C GLN A 411 49.87 8.85 26.28
N GLY A 412 50.03 7.63 25.75
CA GLY A 412 50.41 6.41 26.50
C GLY A 412 49.35 5.85 27.46
N GLY A 413 49.35 4.56 27.80
CA GLY A 413 50.23 3.48 27.35
C GLY A 413 50.44 2.46 28.46
N PHE A 414 49.80 1.29 28.34
CA PHE A 414 50.07 0.13 29.21
C PHE A 414 50.16 -1.14 28.37
N GLY A 415 51.35 -1.74 28.33
CA GLY A 415 51.57 -3.04 27.71
C GLY A 415 51.05 -4.17 28.61
N GLY A 416 50.10 -4.95 28.08
CA GLY A 416 49.58 -6.17 28.71
C GLY A 416 50.05 -7.39 27.92
N GLN A 417 51.01 -8.10 28.50
CA GLN A 417 51.77 -9.21 27.94
C GLN A 417 50.96 -10.31 27.21
N SER A 418 51.47 -10.68 26.03
CA SER A 418 51.15 -11.87 25.23
C SER A 418 51.06 -13.17 26.05
N GLY A 419 50.14 -14.07 25.64
CA GLY A 419 50.35 -15.51 25.78
C GLY A 419 49.13 -16.35 26.18
N GLY A 420 48.58 -17.11 25.23
CA GLY A 420 47.98 -18.42 25.53
C GLY A 420 46.46 -18.50 25.80
N ARG A 421 45.61 -18.08 24.85
CA ARG A 421 44.18 -18.51 24.81
C ARG A 421 43.65 -18.90 23.41
N GLN A 422 44.51 -19.33 22.50
CA GLN A 422 44.10 -19.77 21.15
C GLN A 422 43.78 -21.28 21.04
N GLY A 423 43.92 -22.04 22.14
CA GLY A 423 43.52 -23.46 22.22
C GLY A 423 42.14 -23.71 22.84
N GLY A 424 41.41 -22.68 23.26
CA GLY A 424 40.16 -22.84 24.02
C GLY A 424 38.93 -23.20 23.17
N MET A 425 38.89 -22.77 21.91
CA MET A 425 37.67 -22.87 21.09
C MET A 425 37.44 -24.27 20.51
N ALA A 426 38.51 -24.94 20.06
CA ALA A 426 38.45 -26.35 19.64
C ALA A 426 38.17 -27.31 20.82
N ALA A 427 38.57 -26.94 22.04
CA ALA A 427 38.32 -27.74 23.25
C ALA A 427 36.89 -27.63 23.78
N MET A 428 36.10 -26.64 23.33
CA MET A 428 34.67 -26.52 23.64
C MET A 428 33.77 -27.23 22.63
N MET A 429 34.25 -27.49 21.41
CA MET A 429 33.53 -28.22 20.35
C MET A 429 33.46 -29.74 20.57
N ASN A 430 33.97 -30.25 21.69
CA ASN A 430 33.84 -31.65 22.08
C ASN A 430 33.45 -31.81 23.56
N GLN A 431 32.47 -31.03 24.02
CA GLN A 431 31.66 -31.43 25.17
C GLN A 431 30.52 -32.32 24.70
N SER A 432 30.86 -33.58 24.43
CA SER A 432 29.90 -34.64 24.21
C SER A 432 29.13 -34.94 25.51
N ASN A 433 28.03 -34.24 25.74
CA ASN A 433 26.82 -34.98 26.13
C ASN A 433 26.57 -35.93 24.95
N GLY A 434 26.75 -37.23 25.15
CA GLY A 434 27.06 -38.21 24.07
C GLY A 434 25.96 -38.48 23.04
N GLU A 435 24.94 -37.64 22.97
CA GLU A 435 23.70 -37.83 22.23
C GLU A 435 23.79 -37.34 20.77
N PHE A 436 24.65 -36.35 20.49
CA PHE A 436 24.80 -35.77 19.14
C PHE A 436 26.22 -35.32 18.79
N LYS A 437 26.45 -35.14 17.49
CA LYS A 437 27.65 -34.59 16.85
C LYS A 437 27.28 -33.28 16.14
N MET A 438 28.11 -32.25 16.26
CA MET A 438 28.02 -31.07 15.38
C MET A 438 28.62 -31.42 14.02
N GLN A 439 27.78 -31.42 12.99
CA GLN A 439 28.20 -31.58 11.60
C GLN A 439 28.26 -30.21 10.93
N GLU A 440 29.44 -29.83 10.42
CA GLU A 440 29.60 -28.59 9.63
C GLU A 440 28.90 -28.77 8.28
N ILE A 441 28.14 -27.75 7.88
CA ILE A 441 27.42 -27.71 6.60
C ILE A 441 27.71 -26.40 5.86
N THR A 442 27.55 -26.42 4.54
CA THR A 442 27.46 -25.19 3.73
C THR A 442 26.02 -25.01 3.30
N VAL A 443 25.47 -23.83 3.57
CA VAL A 443 24.09 -23.47 3.27
C VAL A 443 23.99 -22.70 1.96
N GLY A 444 22.84 -22.81 1.29
CA GLY A 444 22.49 -22.05 0.09
C GLY A 444 21.36 -21.06 0.40
N ILE A 445 20.26 -21.17 -0.35
CA ILE A 445 19.05 -20.38 -0.14
C ILE A 445 18.56 -20.56 1.32
N THR A 446 18.19 -19.45 1.96
CA THR A 446 17.66 -19.43 3.34
C THR A 446 16.34 -18.66 3.34
N THR A 447 15.31 -19.27 3.93
CA THR A 447 13.98 -18.69 4.15
C THR A 447 13.67 -18.67 5.64
N ASP A 448 12.55 -18.06 6.04
CA ASP A 448 12.15 -17.94 7.44
C ASP A 448 11.80 -19.28 8.12
N SER A 449 11.65 -20.36 7.34
CA SER A 449 11.33 -21.69 7.85
C SER A 449 12.32 -22.78 7.44
N GLN A 450 13.04 -22.62 6.32
CA GLN A 450 13.89 -23.65 5.73
C GLN A 450 15.23 -23.12 5.23
N VAL A 451 16.23 -23.99 5.24
CA VAL A 451 17.58 -23.71 4.77
C VAL A 451 17.98 -24.80 3.78
N GLU A 452 18.47 -24.39 2.61
CA GLU A 452 19.13 -25.29 1.67
C GLU A 452 20.50 -25.72 2.21
N VAL A 453 20.79 -27.02 2.12
CA VAL A 453 22.10 -27.60 2.44
C VAL A 453 22.81 -28.00 1.15
N LEU A 454 23.87 -27.27 0.80
CA LEU A 454 24.69 -27.53 -0.39
C LEU A 454 25.67 -28.70 -0.16
N THR A 455 26.27 -28.77 1.04
CA THR A 455 27.21 -29.84 1.40
C THR A 455 27.17 -30.11 2.91
N GLY A 456 27.41 -31.37 3.31
CA GLY A 456 27.62 -31.77 4.70
C GLY A 456 26.54 -32.70 5.26
N LEU A 457 25.41 -32.84 4.56
CA LEU A 457 24.34 -33.81 4.82
C LEU A 457 23.90 -34.46 3.50
N SER A 458 23.20 -35.59 3.61
CA SER A 458 22.59 -36.35 2.51
C SER A 458 21.06 -36.43 2.68
N GLU A 459 20.37 -36.76 1.59
CA GLU A 459 18.92 -37.03 1.62
C GLU A 459 18.60 -38.19 2.59
N GLY A 460 17.64 -37.97 3.49
CA GLY A 460 17.20 -38.96 4.48
C GLY A 460 17.95 -38.92 5.82
N ASP A 461 19.04 -38.15 5.94
CA ASP A 461 19.76 -37.94 7.20
C ASP A 461 18.84 -37.32 8.27
N THR A 462 19.10 -37.62 9.55
CA THR A 462 18.33 -37.08 10.68
C THR A 462 19.06 -35.92 11.35
N VAL A 463 18.36 -34.82 11.58
CA VAL A 463 18.85 -33.62 12.26
C VAL A 463 18.05 -33.35 13.55
N LEU A 464 18.70 -32.78 14.57
CA LEU A 464 18.13 -32.58 15.90
C LEU A 464 17.87 -31.10 16.18
N ILE A 465 16.61 -30.75 16.36
CA ILE A 465 16.15 -29.40 16.71
C ILE A 465 15.98 -29.33 18.25
N PRO A 466 16.64 -28.40 18.95
CA PRO A 466 16.51 -28.27 20.41
C PRO A 466 15.15 -27.67 20.81
N VAL A 467 14.37 -28.37 21.65
CA VAL A 467 13.15 -27.80 22.24
C VAL A 467 13.47 -27.13 23.57
N VAL A 468 13.17 -25.83 23.68
CA VAL A 468 13.21 -25.10 24.95
C VAL A 468 11.92 -25.32 25.74
N VAL A 469 11.92 -26.33 26.62
CA VAL A 469 10.85 -26.52 27.61
C VAL A 469 10.98 -25.52 28.76
N SER A 470 10.22 -24.42 28.66
CA SER A 470 10.10 -23.38 29.69
C SER A 470 9.45 -23.93 30.97
N SER A 471 10.25 -24.37 31.95
CA SER A 471 9.75 -24.81 33.26
C SER A 471 9.21 -23.61 34.06
N SER A 472 7.89 -23.52 34.20
CA SER A 472 7.24 -22.49 35.04
C SER A 472 7.58 -22.71 36.52
N SER A 473 8.40 -21.84 37.11
CA SER A 473 8.73 -21.91 38.53
C SER A 473 7.55 -21.44 39.40
N THR A 474 6.82 -22.38 40.00
CA THR A 474 5.80 -22.06 41.01
C THR A 474 6.47 -21.51 42.27
N THR A 475 6.24 -20.22 42.56
CA THR A 475 6.62 -19.62 43.85
C THR A 475 5.75 -20.20 44.97
N THR A 476 6.29 -21.17 45.71
CA THR A 476 5.66 -21.70 46.93
C THR A 476 5.70 -20.65 48.03
N GLN A 477 4.59 -19.93 48.22
CA GLN A 477 4.43 -18.94 49.29
C GLN A 477 4.31 -19.67 50.64
N MET A 478 5.41 -19.69 51.39
CA MET A 478 5.53 -20.45 52.64
C MET A 478 4.78 -19.77 53.80
N GLY A 479 3.53 -20.20 54.04
CA GLY A 479 2.76 -19.78 55.21
C GLY A 479 3.28 -20.43 56.49
N GLY A 480 3.69 -19.62 57.47
CA GLY A 480 4.21 -20.08 58.77
C GLY A 480 3.67 -19.25 59.94
N MET A 481 2.84 -19.88 60.78
CA MET A 481 2.29 -19.25 61.99
C MET A 481 3.36 -19.11 63.09
N MET A 482 3.48 -17.94 63.70
CA MET A 482 3.99 -17.83 65.06
C MET A 482 3.28 -16.67 65.79
N GLY A 483 2.72 -16.94 66.96
CA GLY A 483 1.87 -15.99 67.69
C GLY A 483 2.51 -15.46 68.98
N GLY A 484 2.06 -14.26 69.37
CA GLY A 484 2.07 -13.77 70.75
C GLY A 484 3.39 -13.19 71.28
N MET A 485 3.41 -11.87 71.56
CA MET A 485 3.20 -11.37 72.94
C MET A 485 3.51 -9.85 73.07
N GLY A 486 2.49 -9.06 73.47
CA GLY A 486 2.61 -7.86 74.30
C GLY A 486 3.37 -6.63 73.79
N GLY A 487 2.63 -5.60 73.34
CA GLY A 487 3.13 -4.22 73.16
C GLY A 487 1.98 -3.22 73.32
N MET A 488 2.08 -2.29 74.27
CA MET A 488 0.93 -1.52 74.80
C MET A 488 0.89 -0.07 74.31
N GLY A 489 -0.31 0.40 73.91
CA GLY A 489 -0.64 1.81 73.65
C GLY A 489 -0.44 2.28 72.19
N GLY A 490 -1.31 3.13 71.63
CA GLY A 490 -2.58 3.66 72.14
C GLY A 490 -3.16 4.77 71.26
N PHE A 491 -4.46 5.05 71.41
CA PHE A 491 -5.20 6.24 70.95
C PHE A 491 -5.22 6.65 69.46
N GLY A 492 -6.41 7.05 69.01
CA GLY A 492 -6.58 8.00 67.90
C GLY A 492 -7.19 7.43 66.62
N GLY A 493 -8.53 7.41 66.55
CA GLY A 493 -9.23 7.23 65.27
C GLY A 493 -9.39 8.55 64.50
N THR A 494 -10.26 8.52 63.47
CA THR A 494 -10.47 9.57 62.44
C THR A 494 -9.30 9.63 61.45
N GLY A 495 -9.48 9.53 60.13
CA GLY A 495 -10.69 9.71 59.33
C GLY A 495 -10.48 10.92 58.42
N GLY A 496 -9.97 10.67 57.21
CA GLY A 496 -9.77 11.67 56.17
C GLY A 496 -9.45 10.95 54.85
N GLY A 497 -10.05 11.28 53.71
CA GLY A 497 -10.87 12.45 53.39
C GLY A 497 -10.13 13.35 52.42
N PHE A 498 -10.65 13.43 51.19
CA PHE A 498 -10.14 14.31 50.14
C PHE A 498 -10.05 15.77 50.60
N PRO A 499 -9.05 16.52 50.10
CA PRO A 499 -9.18 17.96 49.92
C PRO A 499 -9.11 18.31 48.42
N GLY A 500 -10.28 18.62 47.86
CA GLY A 500 -10.37 19.55 46.73
C GLY A 500 -10.58 20.97 47.27
N GLY A 501 -10.01 21.96 46.58
CA GLY A 501 -10.17 23.38 46.91
C GLY A 501 -8.91 24.17 46.52
N GLY A 502 -8.98 25.41 46.01
CA GLY A 502 -10.16 26.22 45.76
C GLY A 502 -9.99 27.66 46.22
N ALA A 503 -9.78 28.56 45.25
CA ALA A 503 -10.00 30.01 45.31
C ALA A 503 -9.15 30.93 46.21
N GLY A 504 -8.80 32.08 45.63
CA GLY A 504 -8.28 33.31 46.25
C GLY A 504 -7.43 34.10 45.24
N GLY A 505 -7.64 35.39 44.95
CA GLY A 505 -8.69 36.32 45.37
C GLY A 505 -8.18 37.77 45.40
N PHE A 506 -8.92 38.72 44.80
CA PHE A 506 -8.69 40.19 44.80
C PHE A 506 -7.46 40.67 43.98
N SER A 507 -7.36 41.91 43.45
CA SER A 507 -8.10 43.16 43.75
C SER A 507 -8.11 44.19 42.58
N GLY A 508 -9.26 44.88 42.39
CA GLY A 508 -9.36 46.29 41.92
C GLY A 508 -9.17 46.63 40.43
N GLY A 509 -9.84 47.65 39.85
CA GLY A 509 -10.93 48.50 40.37
C GLY A 509 -11.16 49.78 39.54
N GLY A 510 -12.43 50.23 39.39
CA GLY A 510 -12.85 51.48 38.70
C GLY A 510 -13.03 51.32 37.17
N GLY A 511 -14.07 51.83 36.48
CA GLY A 511 -15.09 52.85 36.82
C GLY A 511 -14.74 54.23 36.20
N ALA A 512 -15.63 55.02 35.61
CA ALA A 512 -17.07 54.88 35.35
C ALA A 512 -17.56 55.96 34.33
N GLY A 513 -18.81 55.83 33.85
CA GLY A 513 -19.59 56.91 33.17
C GLY A 513 -19.32 57.08 31.65
N GLY A 514 -20.29 57.37 30.77
CA GLY A 514 -21.73 57.62 30.94
C GLY A 514 -22.13 59.04 30.49
N GLY A 515 -23.08 59.18 29.56
CA GLY A 515 -23.63 60.50 29.19
C GLY A 515 -24.19 60.62 27.76
N THR A 516 -25.51 60.65 27.63
CA THR A 516 -26.28 61.04 26.43
C THR A 516 -26.26 62.56 26.17
N THR A 517 -26.29 63.04 24.90
CA THR A 517 -27.44 63.78 24.29
C THR A 517 -27.13 64.51 22.95
N ARG A 518 -28.03 64.33 21.96
CA ARG A 518 -28.62 65.27 20.94
C ARG A 518 -27.80 66.27 20.08
N ALA A 519 -28.35 66.45 18.86
CA ALA A 519 -28.31 67.63 17.94
C ALA A 519 -27.03 67.83 17.09
N SER A 520 -27.02 68.48 15.91
CA SER A 520 -28.03 68.80 14.86
C SER A 520 -27.32 69.51 13.67
N PHE A 521 -27.91 69.52 12.46
CA PHE A 521 -27.43 70.20 11.22
C PHE A 521 -26.14 69.63 10.57
N GLY A 522 -25.94 69.68 9.25
CA GLY A 522 -26.81 70.10 8.14
C GLY A 522 -26.07 70.21 6.78
N GLY A 523 -26.81 70.36 5.67
CA GLY A 523 -26.28 70.60 4.30
C GLY A 523 -25.89 69.33 3.52
N GLY A 524 -26.14 69.17 2.22
CA GLY A 524 -26.77 70.07 1.24
C GLY A 524 -25.80 70.56 0.16
N GLY A 525 -25.95 70.07 -1.07
CA GLY A 525 -25.16 70.49 -2.25
C GLY A 525 -24.91 69.33 -3.21
N GLY A 526 -25.41 69.42 -4.43
CA GLY A 526 -25.24 68.39 -5.45
C GLY A 526 -24.46 68.89 -6.68
N ARG A 527 -24.34 68.01 -7.67
CA ARG A 527 -24.22 68.34 -9.09
C ARG A 527 -24.62 67.16 -9.95
#